data_AF-A0A527HBG8-F1
#
_entry.id   AF-A0A527HBG8-F1
#
_cell.length_a   1.000
_cell.length_b   1.000
_cell.length_c   1.000
_cell.angle_alpha   90.00
_cell.angle_beta   90.00
_cell.angle_gamma   90.00
#
_symmetry.space_group_name_H-M   'P 1'
#
loop_
_entity.id
_entity.type
_entity.pdbx_description
1 polymer ?
#
loop_
_entity_poly.entity_id
_entity_poly.type
_entity_poly.pdbx_seq_one_letter_code
_entity_poly.pdbx_strand_id
1 'polypeptide(L)'
;ADPKKIAKVAILMTDGQFNTAFAGAGDRYNSQGNLARGNAETLCENMKNDGIEIFTIGFDLDDKDMSATERDQAKAVLKDCSSKDTSAAKRHFFDVSTGAELDDAFQEIIRNTEKVALTQ
;
A
#
# COMPACT_ATOMS: atom_id res chain seq x y z
N ALA A 1 28.33 -10.76 5.51
CA ALA A 1 26.97 -10.63 4.94
C ALA A 1 27.05 -10.85 3.44
N ASP A 2 26.20 -11.72 2.88
CA ASP A 2 26.06 -11.89 1.43
C ASP A 2 25.28 -10.68 0.88
N PRO A 3 25.79 -9.90 -0.10
CA PRO A 3 25.03 -8.80 -0.71
C PRO A 3 23.71 -9.24 -1.38
N LYS A 4 23.47 -10.57 -1.55
CA LYS A 4 22.17 -11.14 -1.94
C LYS A 4 21.17 -11.28 -0.80
N LYS A 5 21.56 -11.05 0.46
CA LYS A 5 20.66 -11.05 1.64
C LYS A 5 20.40 -9.61 2.10
N ILE A 6 19.78 -8.83 1.22
CA ILE A 6 19.27 -7.51 1.57
C ILE A 6 17.75 -7.62 1.58
N ALA A 7 17.13 -7.32 2.72
CA ALA A 7 15.68 -7.20 2.81
C ALA A 7 15.24 -5.98 1.99
N LYS A 8 14.26 -6.16 1.11
CA LYS A 8 13.67 -5.08 0.33
C LYS A 8 12.32 -4.74 0.93
N VAL A 9 12.10 -3.46 1.21
CA VAL A 9 10.85 -2.95 1.76
C VAL A 9 10.35 -1.81 0.88
N ALA A 10 9.06 -1.80 0.60
CA ALA A 10 8.36 -0.70 -0.05
C ALA A 10 7.26 -0.17 0.87
N ILE A 11 7.15 1.16 0.98
CA ILE A 11 6.05 1.83 1.67
C ILE A 11 5.27 2.61 0.61
N LEU A 12 4.03 2.23 0.39
CA LEU A 12 3.15 2.86 -0.59
C LEU A 12 2.09 3.68 0.14
N MET A 13 2.08 4.99 -0.09
CA MET A 13 1.14 5.92 0.54
C MET A 13 0.27 6.58 -0.52
N THR A 14 -1.04 6.63 -0.29
CA THR A 14 -2.01 7.25 -1.20
C THR A 14 -3.20 7.81 -0.44
N ASP A 15 -3.87 8.79 -1.04
CA ASP A 15 -5.18 9.32 -0.62
C ASP A 15 -6.35 8.43 -1.07
N GLY A 16 -6.06 7.31 -1.74
CA GLY A 16 -7.05 6.33 -2.20
C GLY A 16 -7.80 6.76 -3.47
N GLN A 17 -7.47 7.91 -4.05
CA GLN A 17 -8.06 8.36 -5.30
C GLN A 17 -7.41 7.66 -6.49
N PHE A 18 -7.87 6.44 -6.80
CA PHE A 18 -7.48 5.69 -8.00
C PHE A 18 -8.18 6.22 -9.26
N ASN A 19 -8.11 7.53 -9.50
CA ASN A 19 -9.04 8.22 -10.41
C ASN A 19 -8.51 8.33 -11.86
N THR A 20 -7.20 8.13 -12.06
CA THR A 20 -6.55 8.27 -13.37
C THR A 20 -5.56 7.13 -13.61
N ALA A 21 -5.68 6.42 -14.73
CA ALA A 21 -4.69 5.43 -15.14
C ALA A 21 -3.63 6.12 -16.02
N PHE A 22 -2.36 6.07 -15.61
CA PHE A 22 -1.24 6.68 -16.35
C PHE A 22 -0.90 5.94 -17.66
N ALA A 23 -1.23 4.64 -17.77
CA ALA A 23 -0.93 3.80 -18.94
C ALA A 23 -2.10 2.86 -19.31
N GLY A 24 -2.32 2.64 -20.61
CA GLY A 24 -3.44 1.83 -21.14
C GLY A 24 -4.79 2.55 -21.20
N ALA A 25 -4.82 3.79 -20.72
CA ALA A 25 -5.92 4.73 -20.79
C ALA A 25 -6.07 5.30 -22.21
N GLY A 26 -6.56 4.51 -23.17
CA GLY A 26 -7.20 5.13 -24.35
C GLY A 26 -8.40 6.00 -23.92
N ASP A 27 -9.14 6.57 -24.89
CA ASP A 27 -10.29 7.49 -24.70
C ASP A 27 -11.47 6.98 -23.81
N ARG A 28 -11.33 5.82 -23.16
CA ARG A 28 -12.30 5.24 -22.23
C ARG A 28 -12.15 5.85 -20.83
N TYR A 29 -12.65 7.07 -20.66
CA TYR A 29 -12.70 7.81 -19.40
C TYR A 29 -13.44 7.02 -18.28
N ASN A 30 -14.46 6.23 -18.61
CA ASN A 30 -15.30 5.52 -17.64
C ASN A 30 -14.69 4.22 -17.05
N SER A 31 -13.53 3.75 -17.52
CA SER A 31 -12.87 2.52 -17.03
C SER A 31 -11.51 2.77 -16.36
N GLN A 32 -11.14 4.05 -16.22
CA GLN A 32 -9.81 4.47 -15.76
C GLN A 32 -9.51 3.99 -14.34
N GLY A 33 -10.48 4.08 -13.43
CA GLY A 33 -10.28 3.64 -12.05
C GLY A 33 -10.13 2.13 -11.91
N ASN A 34 -10.89 1.33 -12.65
CA ASN A 34 -10.70 -0.12 -12.66
C ASN A 34 -9.33 -0.52 -13.22
N LEU A 35 -8.88 0.16 -14.27
CA LEU A 35 -7.56 -0.08 -14.86
C LEU A 35 -6.43 0.35 -13.91
N ALA A 36 -6.55 1.52 -13.26
CA ALA A 36 -5.57 2.01 -12.30
C ALA A 36 -5.43 1.05 -11.11
N ARG A 37 -6.55 0.55 -10.59
CA ARG A 37 -6.56 -0.46 -9.52
C ARG A 37 -5.93 -1.77 -9.96
N GLY A 38 -6.33 -2.32 -11.11
CA GLY A 38 -5.74 -3.56 -11.62
C GLY A 38 -4.23 -3.45 -11.89
N ASN A 39 -3.76 -2.29 -12.37
CA ASN A 39 -2.34 -2.01 -12.53
C ASN A 39 -1.60 -1.97 -11.19
N ALA A 40 -2.20 -1.32 -10.17
CA ALA A 40 -1.64 -1.27 -8.82
C ALA A 40 -1.53 -2.70 -8.24
N GLU A 41 -2.60 -3.48 -8.31
CA GLU A 41 -2.61 -4.88 -7.84
C GLU A 41 -1.54 -5.73 -8.53
N THR A 42 -1.45 -5.64 -9.87
CA THR A 42 -0.45 -6.37 -10.67
C THR A 42 0.97 -5.98 -10.28
N LEU A 43 1.23 -4.69 -10.07
CA LEU A 43 2.53 -4.21 -9.63
C LEU A 43 2.88 -4.76 -8.24
N CYS A 44 1.94 -4.70 -7.29
CA CYS A 44 2.16 -5.22 -5.95
C CYS A 44 2.38 -6.73 -5.94
N GLU A 45 1.67 -7.49 -6.79
CA GLU A 45 1.90 -8.93 -6.96
C GLU A 45 3.32 -9.22 -7.43
N ASN A 46 3.80 -8.52 -8.46
CA ASN A 46 5.17 -8.68 -8.96
C ASN A 46 6.21 -8.32 -7.89
N MET A 47 6.00 -7.23 -7.14
CA MET A 47 6.87 -6.85 -6.03
C MET A 47 6.92 -7.93 -4.94
N LYS A 48 5.76 -8.49 -4.56
CA LYS A 48 5.69 -9.61 -3.60
C LYS A 48 6.42 -10.85 -4.12
N ASN A 49 6.27 -11.16 -5.40
CA ASN A 49 6.97 -12.29 -6.05
C ASN A 49 8.50 -12.09 -6.07
N ASP A 50 8.97 -10.85 -6.17
CA ASP A 50 10.39 -10.48 -6.06
C ASP A 50 10.92 -10.43 -4.61
N GLY A 51 10.08 -10.81 -3.63
CA GLY A 51 10.43 -10.85 -2.21
C GLY A 51 10.49 -9.49 -1.53
N ILE A 52 9.78 -8.50 -2.05
CA ILE A 52 9.65 -7.17 -1.43
C ILE A 52 8.53 -7.21 -0.39
N GLU A 53 8.83 -6.79 0.84
CA GLU A 53 7.83 -6.56 1.89
C GLU A 53 7.15 -5.20 1.64
N ILE A 54 5.82 -5.21 1.53
CA ILE A 54 5.04 -4.03 1.14
C ILE A 54 4.20 -3.59 2.33
N PHE A 55 4.40 -2.35 2.77
CA PHE A 55 3.53 -1.64 3.69
C PHE A 55 2.69 -0.63 2.89
N THR A 56 1.39 -0.55 3.17
CA THR A 56 0.48 0.42 2.54
C THR A 56 -0.13 1.34 3.57
N ILE A 57 -0.20 2.62 3.23
CA ILE A 57 -0.79 3.67 4.06
C ILE A 57 -1.86 4.38 3.22
N GLY A 58 -3.13 4.23 3.60
CA GLY A 58 -4.21 5.08 3.13
C GLY A 58 -4.27 6.32 4.01
N PHE A 59 -4.02 7.50 3.43
CA PHE A 59 -4.02 8.77 4.16
C PHE A 59 -5.24 9.59 3.80
N ASP A 60 -6.01 9.97 4.82
CA ASP A 60 -7.23 10.77 4.69
C ASP A 60 -8.22 10.18 3.68
N LEU A 61 -8.36 8.85 3.69
CA LEU A 61 -9.34 8.18 2.84
C LEU A 61 -10.73 8.77 3.11
N ASP A 62 -11.02 9.17 4.35
CA ASP A 62 -12.24 9.81 4.91
C ASP A 62 -12.58 11.20 4.34
N ASP A 63 -11.91 11.64 3.27
CA ASP A 63 -12.29 12.81 2.48
C ASP A 63 -13.78 12.79 2.09
N LYS A 64 -14.46 13.90 2.40
CA LYS A 64 -15.86 14.19 2.09
C LYS A 64 -16.20 14.19 0.60
N ASP A 65 -15.20 14.41 -0.26
CA ASP A 65 -15.36 14.45 -1.71
C ASP A 65 -15.24 13.03 -2.31
N MET A 66 -14.84 12.02 -1.52
CA MET A 66 -14.78 10.62 -1.90
C MET A 66 -16.08 9.87 -1.52
N SER A 67 -16.69 9.18 -2.49
CA SER A 67 -17.85 8.35 -2.19
C SER A 67 -17.49 7.14 -1.30
N ALA A 68 -18.46 6.63 -0.53
CA ALA A 68 -18.24 5.43 0.29
C ALA A 68 -17.77 4.22 -0.54
N THR A 69 -18.24 4.08 -1.78
CA THR A 69 -17.82 3.01 -2.68
C THR A 69 -16.36 3.16 -3.13
N GLU A 70 -15.92 4.38 -3.47
CA GLU A 70 -14.52 4.64 -3.85
C GLU A 70 -13.58 4.39 -2.69
N ARG A 71 -13.98 4.81 -1.49
CA ARG A 71 -13.30 4.54 -0.21
C ARG A 71 -13.11 3.05 0.03
N ASP A 72 -14.18 2.26 -0.06
CA ASP A 72 -14.10 0.82 0.17
C ASP A 72 -13.20 0.13 -0.87
N GLN A 73 -13.26 0.59 -2.12
CA GLN A 73 -12.39 0.10 -3.20
C GLN A 73 -10.92 0.47 -2.95
N ALA A 74 -10.64 1.69 -2.48
CA ALA A 74 -9.29 2.11 -2.14
C ALA A 74 -8.71 1.30 -0.98
N LYS A 75 -9.50 1.09 0.08
CA LYS A 75 -9.12 0.25 1.23
C LYS A 75 -8.86 -1.19 0.80
N ALA A 76 -9.69 -1.75 -0.08
CA ALA A 76 -9.50 -3.09 -0.62
C ALA A 76 -8.17 -3.21 -1.38
N VAL A 77 -7.90 -2.30 -2.33
CA VAL A 77 -6.65 -2.31 -3.12
C VAL A 77 -5.42 -2.16 -2.22
N LEU A 78 -5.44 -1.24 -1.27
CA LEU A 78 -4.31 -1.03 -0.36
C LEU A 78 -4.05 -2.25 0.52
N LYS A 79 -5.12 -2.89 1.00
CA LYS A 79 -5.02 -4.11 1.80
C LYS A 79 -4.49 -5.28 0.97
N ASP A 80 -4.97 -5.48 -0.25
CA ASP A 80 -4.53 -6.58 -1.12
C ASP A 80 -3.11 -6.37 -1.66
N CYS A 81 -2.70 -5.12 -1.83
CA CYS A 81 -1.34 -4.76 -2.22
C CYS A 81 -0.32 -4.99 -1.08
N SER A 82 -0.71 -4.77 0.18
CA SER A 82 0.16 -4.98 1.34
C SER A 82 0.61 -6.44 1.49
N SER A 83 1.76 -6.63 2.15
CA SER A 83 2.20 -7.96 2.56
C SER A 83 1.25 -8.55 3.61
N LYS A 84 1.18 -9.88 3.69
CA LYS A 84 0.31 -10.54 4.68
C LYS A 84 0.79 -10.24 6.10
N ASP A 85 -0.14 -9.86 6.95
CA ASP A 85 0.10 -9.77 8.39
C ASP A 85 0.50 -11.14 8.94
N THR A 86 1.61 -11.18 9.66
CA THR A 86 2.09 -12.42 10.29
C THR A 86 1.64 -12.53 11.73
N SER A 87 1.12 -11.44 12.31
CA SER A 87 0.53 -11.39 13.65
C SER A 87 -0.26 -10.08 13.83
N ALA A 88 -1.08 -9.98 14.87
CA ALA A 88 -1.74 -8.73 15.24
C ALA A 88 -0.76 -7.58 15.53
N ALA A 89 0.49 -7.89 15.87
CA ALA A 89 1.55 -6.92 16.15
C ALA A 89 2.42 -6.60 14.92
N LYS A 90 2.19 -7.25 13.77
CA LYS A 90 2.94 -7.02 12.53
C LYS A 90 1.96 -6.81 11.39
N ARG A 91 1.39 -5.60 11.38
CA ARG A 91 0.45 -5.14 10.37
C ARG A 91 1.18 -4.48 9.20
N HIS A 92 0.64 -4.63 8.01
CA HIS A 92 1.20 -4.03 6.78
C HIS A 92 0.26 -3.04 6.10
N PHE A 93 -1.00 -2.98 6.51
CA PHE A 93 -1.96 -1.97 6.05
C PHE A 93 -2.31 -1.02 7.19
N PHE A 94 -2.23 0.27 6.89
CA PHE A 94 -2.58 1.37 7.79
C PHE A 94 -3.61 2.28 7.12
N ASP A 95 -4.70 2.56 7.82
CA ASP A 95 -5.73 3.50 7.43
C ASP A 95 -5.68 4.65 8.43
N VAL A 96 -5.21 5.82 7.99
CA VAL A 96 -4.88 6.96 8.84
C VAL A 96 -5.51 8.23 8.25
N SER A 97 -5.80 9.22 9.08
CA SER A 97 -6.44 10.47 8.63
C SER A 97 -5.78 11.72 9.22
N THR A 98 -4.82 11.57 10.13
CA THR A 98 -4.13 12.70 10.76
C THR A 98 -2.61 12.56 10.69
N GLY A 99 -1.91 13.68 10.85
CA GLY A 99 -0.44 13.68 10.91
C GLY A 99 0.11 12.86 12.08
N ALA A 100 -0.61 12.81 13.21
CA ALA A 100 -0.20 12.00 14.37
C ALA A 100 -0.35 10.50 14.09
N GLU A 101 -1.46 10.07 13.50
CA GLU A 101 -1.67 8.68 13.10
C GLU A 101 -0.68 8.24 12.00
N LEU A 102 -0.33 9.17 11.09
CA LEU A 102 0.69 8.92 10.07
C LEU A 102 2.06 8.70 10.70
N ASP A 103 2.45 9.52 11.68
CA ASP A 103 3.70 9.31 12.44
C ASP A 103 3.69 7.95 13.15
N ASP A 104 2.60 7.62 13.85
CA ASP A 104 2.44 6.31 14.52
C ASP A 104 2.56 5.12 13.55
N ALA A 105 1.98 5.24 12.35
CA ALA A 105 2.10 4.23 11.30
C ALA A 105 3.55 4.05 10.85
N PHE A 106 4.27 5.14 10.57
CA PHE A 106 5.70 5.07 10.22
C PHE A 106 6.53 4.48 11.35
N GLN A 107 6.26 4.84 12.60
CA GLN A 107 6.94 4.25 13.76
C GLN A 107 6.69 2.74 13.87
N GLU A 108 5.48 2.25 13.56
CA GLU A 108 5.20 0.81 13.50
C GLU A 108 5.94 0.11 12.36
N ILE A 109 6.02 0.73 11.18
CA ILE A 109 6.77 0.21 10.04
C ILE A 109 8.27 0.12 10.36
N ILE A 110 8.84 1.14 11.01
CA ILE A 110 10.24 1.15 11.46
C ILE A 110 10.49 -0.02 12.41
N ARG A 111 9.66 -0.19 13.44
CA ARG A 111 9.78 -1.32 14.40
C ARG A 111 9.70 -2.68 13.72
N ASN A 112 8.86 -2.81 12.70
CA ASN A 112 8.72 -4.05 11.93
C ASN A 112 9.93 -4.33 11.04
N THR A 113 10.52 -3.29 10.46
CA THR A 113 11.68 -3.39 9.55
C THR A 113 13.00 -3.58 10.31
N GLU A 114 13.18 -2.93 11.45
CA GLU A 114 14.38 -3.09 12.30
C GLU A 114 14.53 -4.51 12.82
N LYS A 115 13.42 -5.19 13.17
CA LYS A 115 13.45 -6.61 13.53
C LYS A 115 13.98 -7.48 12.39
N VAL A 116 13.61 -7.18 11.15
CA VAL A 116 14.13 -7.88 9.96
C VAL A 116 15.64 -7.64 9.82
N ALA A 117 16.13 -6.43 10.15
CA ALA A 117 17.56 -6.13 10.14
C ALA A 117 18.36 -6.87 11.23
N LEU A 118 17.77 -7.12 12.40
CA LEU A 118 18.45 -7.74 13.56
C LEU A 118 18.52 -9.27 13.51
N THR A 119 17.67 -9.93 12.71
CA THR A 119 17.65 -11.40 12.57
C THR A 119 18.65 -11.94 11.52
N GLN A 120 19.62 -11.13 11.08
CA GLN A 120 20.57 -11.46 10.01
C GLN A 120 21.99 -11.72 10.49
#